data_AF-A0A6N7B938-F1
#
_entry.id   AF-A0A6N7B938-F1
#
_cell.length_a   1.000
_cell.length_b   1.000
_cell.length_c   1.000
_cell.angle_alpha   90.00
_cell.angle_beta   90.00
_cell.angle_gamma   90.00
#
_symmetry.space_group_name_H-M   'P 1'
#
loop_
_entity.id
_entity.type
_entity.pdbx_description
1 polymer ?
#
loop_
_entity_poly.entity_id
_entity_poly.type
_entity_poly.pdbx_seq_one_letter_code
_entity_poly.pdbx_strand_id
1 'polypeptide(L)'
;MKTCDVLFQSRQPDSLAALSMGIWLSVTFPVDPELTVAMLIHVVDETPNDSDGAAVAAITARYVVDLRADDTQHESQSLLPRLATVVEALVGDKWWFDRDVLRSRLPD
;
A
#
# COMPACT_ATOMS: atom_id res chain seq x y z
N MET A 1 2.72 5.12 14.96
CA MET A 1 1.57 5.51 14.11
C MET A 1 0.87 6.78 14.59
N LYS A 2 0.51 6.93 15.87
CA LYS A 2 -0.08 8.17 16.44
C LYS A 2 0.65 9.47 16.07
N THR A 3 1.97 9.45 15.92
CA THR A 3 2.76 10.63 15.52
C THR A 3 2.53 11.04 14.06
N CYS A 4 2.33 10.09 13.15
CA CYS A 4 2.05 10.40 11.74
C CYS A 4 0.66 11.02 11.61
N ASP A 5 -0.34 10.46 12.30
CA ASP A 5 -1.70 11.01 12.35
C ASP A 5 -1.70 12.44 12.90
N VAL A 6 -1.02 12.67 14.03
CA VAL A 6 -0.92 14.02 14.63
C VAL A 6 -0.21 14.98 13.69
N LEU A 7 0.88 14.57 13.03
CA LEU A 7 1.62 15.42 12.11
C LEU A 7 0.80 15.76 10.85
N PHE A 8 0.06 14.80 10.30
CA PHE A 8 -0.86 15.01 9.18
C PHE A 8 -2.00 15.97 9.55
N GLN A 9 -2.62 15.74 10.70
CA GLN A 9 -3.72 16.57 11.22
C GLN A 9 -3.28 17.99 11.61
N SER A 10 -1.98 18.21 11.85
CA SER A 10 -1.44 19.53 12.21
C SER A 10 -1.60 20.58 11.09
N ARG A 11 -1.85 20.16 9.84
CA ARG A 11 -2.05 21.04 8.65
C ARG A 11 -0.97 22.11 8.47
N GLN A 12 0.24 21.88 8.98
CA GLN A 12 1.36 22.77 8.74
C GLN A 12 1.86 22.58 7.29
N PRO A 13 2.35 23.64 6.64
CA PRO A 13 2.79 23.57 5.24
C PRO A 13 3.86 22.48 5.01
N ASP A 14 4.71 22.22 6.01
CA ASP A 14 5.80 21.25 5.91
C ASP A 14 5.44 19.84 6.44
N SER A 15 4.26 19.64 7.03
CA SER A 15 3.85 18.35 7.60
C SER A 15 3.90 17.22 6.57
N LEU A 16 3.39 17.47 5.36
CA LEU A 16 3.35 16.48 4.29
C LEU A 16 4.76 16.12 3.79
N ALA A 17 5.64 17.11 3.68
CA ALA A 17 7.03 16.90 3.28
C ALA A 17 7.78 16.07 4.34
N ALA A 18 7.60 16.39 5.63
CA ALA A 18 8.19 15.64 6.73
C ALA A 18 7.69 14.18 6.79
N LEU A 19 6.39 13.94 6.57
CA LEU A 19 5.83 12.58 6.46
C LEU A 19 6.44 11.82 5.29
N SER A 20 6.52 12.46 4.12
CA SER A 20 7.09 11.86 2.91
C SER A 20 8.56 11.48 3.09
N MET A 21 9.35 12.33 3.76
CA MET A 21 10.74 12.03 4.11
C MET A 21 10.84 10.85 5.09
N GLY A 22 9.93 10.76 6.06
CA GLY A 22 9.86 9.62 6.96
C GLY A 22 9.58 8.31 6.22
N ILE A 23 8.64 8.32 5.27
CA ILE A 23 8.34 7.16 4.42
C ILE A 23 9.54 6.81 3.54
N TRP A 24 10.19 7.80 2.95
CA TRP A 24 11.40 7.58 2.16
C TRP A 24 12.48 6.89 2.99
N LEU A 25 12.78 7.40 4.18
CA LEU A 25 13.77 6.80 5.08
C LEU A 25 13.38 5.38 5.52
N SER A 26 12.12 5.12 5.83
CA SER A 26 11.67 3.79 6.25
C SER A 26 11.78 2.76 5.12
N VAL A 27 11.55 3.17 3.87
CA VAL A 27 11.69 2.30 2.70
C VAL A 27 13.15 2.14 2.27
N THR A 28 14.00 3.18 2.34
CA THR A 28 15.38 3.08 1.83
C THR A 28 16.40 2.53 2.81
N PHE A 29 16.19 2.71 4.11
CA PHE A 29 17.09 2.22 5.16
C PHE A 29 16.50 1.00 5.87
N PRO A 30 17.33 0.13 6.47
CA PRO A 30 16.88 -1.03 7.22
C PRO A 30 16.26 -0.60 8.57
N VAL A 31 15.09 0.01 8.50
CA VAL A 31 14.20 0.26 9.63
C VAL A 31 13.38 -1.00 9.89
N ASP A 32 12.97 -1.17 11.14
CA ASP A 32 12.05 -2.23 11.55
C ASP A 32 10.88 -2.38 10.56
N PRO A 33 10.59 -3.60 10.07
CA PRO A 33 9.58 -3.82 9.04
C PRO A 33 8.18 -3.46 9.54
N GLU A 34 7.86 -3.70 10.81
CA GLU A 34 6.57 -3.35 11.39
C GLU A 34 6.32 -1.85 11.35
N LEU A 35 7.35 -1.06 11.70
CA LEU A 35 7.28 0.39 11.62
C LEU A 35 7.10 0.88 10.18
N THR A 36 7.82 0.27 9.23
CA THR A 36 7.72 0.63 7.81
C THR A 36 6.34 0.33 7.25
N VAL A 37 5.81 -0.87 7.57
CA VAL A 37 4.46 -1.30 7.19
C VAL A 37 3.39 -0.38 7.79
N ALA A 38 3.53 0.02 9.06
CA ALA A 38 2.60 0.93 9.71
C ALA A 38 2.54 2.31 9.00
N MET A 39 3.66 2.82 8.51
CA MET A 39 3.70 4.07 7.74
C MET A 39 3.04 3.93 6.38
N LEU A 40 3.28 2.83 5.67
CA LEU A 40 2.69 2.57 4.36
C LEU A 40 1.19 2.29 4.44
N ILE A 41 0.73 1.61 5.50
CA ILE A 41 -0.69 1.44 5.80
C ILE A 41 -1.38 2.80 5.98
N HIS A 42 -0.76 3.72 6.70
CA HIS A 42 -1.33 5.07 6.85
C HIS A 42 -1.48 5.77 5.50
N VAL A 43 -0.53 5.58 4.57
CA VAL A 43 -0.66 6.09 3.19
C VAL A 43 -1.85 5.44 2.48
N VAL A 44 -2.02 4.12 2.59
CA VAL A 44 -3.17 3.41 2.00
C VAL A 44 -4.48 3.96 2.55
N ASP A 45 -4.59 4.11 3.88
CA ASP A 45 -5.82 4.51 4.55
C ASP A 45 -6.22 5.97 4.22
N GLU A 46 -5.25 6.87 3.96
CA GLU A 46 -5.49 8.29 3.64
C GLU A 46 -5.58 8.58 2.13
N THR A 47 -5.21 7.62 1.27
CA THR A 47 -5.24 7.81 -0.19
C THR A 47 -6.63 7.53 -0.76
N PRO A 48 -7.18 8.39 -1.64
CA PRO A 48 -8.44 8.10 -2.33
C PRO A 48 -8.45 6.75 -3.04
N ASN A 49 -9.59 6.06 -3.00
CA ASN A 49 -9.76 4.70 -3.55
C ASN A 49 -9.50 4.60 -5.07
N ASP A 50 -9.59 5.71 -5.80
CA ASP A 50 -9.36 5.79 -7.26
C ASP A 50 -7.91 6.17 -7.62
N SER A 51 -7.01 6.23 -6.64
CA SER A 51 -5.60 6.57 -6.83
C SER A 51 -4.70 5.34 -6.78
N ASP A 52 -3.84 5.23 -7.80
CA ASP A 52 -2.78 4.20 -7.87
C ASP A 52 -1.81 4.22 -6.67
N GLY A 53 -1.75 5.35 -5.94
CA GLY A 53 -0.86 5.54 -4.79
C GLY A 53 -1.10 4.55 -3.64
N ALA A 54 -2.36 4.17 -3.39
CA ALA A 54 -2.69 3.19 -2.36
C ALA A 54 -2.11 1.80 -2.70
N ALA A 55 -2.17 1.40 -3.98
CA ALA A 55 -1.68 0.10 -4.42
C ALA A 55 -0.17 0.01 -4.38
N VAL A 56 0.50 1.08 -4.81
CA VAL A 56 1.96 1.18 -4.71
C VAL A 56 2.40 1.13 -3.24
N ALA A 57 1.70 1.81 -2.33
CA ALA A 57 2.00 1.75 -0.91
C ALA A 57 1.79 0.33 -0.33
N ALA A 58 0.68 -0.33 -0.66
CA ALA A 58 0.38 -1.68 -0.19
C ALA A 58 1.38 -2.72 -0.70
N ILE A 59 1.76 -2.67 -1.99
CA ILE A 59 2.74 -3.63 -2.54
C ILE A 59 4.15 -3.35 -2.00
N THR A 60 4.51 -2.08 -1.79
CA THR A 60 5.78 -1.71 -1.15
C THR A 60 5.83 -2.25 0.27
N ALA A 61 4.73 -2.16 1.02
CA ALA A 61 4.66 -2.71 2.37
C ALA A 61 4.90 -4.22 2.35
N ARG A 62 4.23 -4.93 1.42
CA ARG A 62 4.42 -6.38 1.26
C ARG A 62 5.87 -6.73 0.91
N TYR A 63 6.46 -6.01 -0.04
CA TYR A 63 7.85 -6.22 -0.43
C TYR A 63 8.83 -5.98 0.72
N VAL A 64 8.59 -4.98 1.56
CA VAL A 64 9.42 -4.72 2.76
C VAL A 64 9.31 -5.86 3.77
N VAL A 65 8.11 -6.40 4.01
CA VAL A 65 7.94 -7.60 4.85
C VAL A 65 8.78 -8.73 4.29
N ASP A 66 8.57 -9.08 3.02
CA ASP A 66 9.26 -10.20 2.37
C ASP A 66 10.80 -10.07 2.36
N LEU A 67 11.33 -8.83 2.44
CA LEU A 67 12.77 -8.59 2.49
C LEU A 67 13.37 -8.54 3.90
N ARG A 68 12.61 -8.13 4.92
CA ARG A 68 13.18 -7.69 6.21
C ARG A 68 12.59 -8.38 7.42
N ALA A 69 11.40 -8.92 7.31
CA ALA A 69 10.73 -9.57 8.42
C ALA A 69 11.30 -10.98 8.62
N ASP A 70 11.40 -11.40 9.87
CA ASP A 70 11.61 -12.81 10.20
C ASP A 70 10.32 -13.63 10.05
N ASP A 71 10.42 -14.96 10.17
CA ASP A 71 9.28 -15.88 10.01
C ASP A 71 8.11 -15.56 10.96
N THR A 72 8.38 -15.03 12.16
CA THR A 72 7.33 -14.66 13.12
C THR A 72 6.63 -13.35 12.75
N GLN A 73 7.38 -12.40 12.21
CA GLN A 73 6.86 -11.12 11.71
C GLN A 73 6.06 -11.29 10.42
N HIS A 74 6.44 -12.23 9.55
CA HIS A 74 5.72 -12.57 8.32
C HIS A 74 4.26 -12.99 8.57
N GLU A 75 4.02 -13.85 9.55
CA GLU A 75 2.68 -14.35 9.91
C GLU A 75 1.81 -13.23 10.51
N SER A 76 2.40 -12.36 11.33
CA SER A 76 1.70 -11.26 11.99
C SER A 76 1.32 -10.13 11.01
N GLN A 77 2.16 -9.87 10.00
CA GLN A 77 2.00 -8.77 9.05
C GLN A 77 1.30 -9.19 7.75
N SER A 78 0.22 -9.97 7.87
CA SER A 78 -0.56 -10.41 6.70
C SER A 78 -1.22 -9.21 5.97
N LEU A 79 -0.69 -8.86 4.80
CA LEU A 79 -1.16 -7.72 3.99
C LEU A 79 -2.05 -8.12 2.81
N LEU A 80 -2.21 -9.43 2.57
CA LEU A 80 -3.00 -9.96 1.45
C LEU A 80 -4.47 -9.47 1.44
N PRO A 81 -5.19 -9.40 2.58
CA PRO A 81 -6.56 -8.87 2.58
C PRO A 81 -6.63 -7.40 2.18
N ARG A 82 -5.68 -6.58 2.65
CA ARG A 82 -5.60 -5.15 2.31
C ARG A 82 -5.24 -4.94 0.83
N LEU A 83 -4.33 -5.75 0.29
CA LEU A 83 -4.01 -5.74 -1.13
C LEU A 83 -5.23 -6.06 -1.99
N ALA A 84 -6.07 -7.01 -1.58
CA ALA A 84 -7.31 -7.33 -2.29
C ALA A 84 -8.26 -6.11 -2.32
N THR A 85 -8.48 -5.43 -1.19
CA THR A 85 -9.32 -4.21 -1.13
C THR A 85 -8.78 -3.10 -2.02
N VAL A 86 -7.46 -2.91 -2.05
CA VAL A 86 -6.85 -1.89 -2.90
C VAL A 86 -6.96 -2.26 -4.38
N VAL A 87 -6.77 -3.53 -4.73
CA VAL A 87 -6.97 -4.02 -6.10
C VAL A 87 -8.44 -3.86 -6.53
N GLU A 88 -9.40 -4.14 -5.65
CA GLU A 88 -10.82 -3.89 -5.90
C GLU A 88 -11.09 -2.40 -6.16
N ALA A 89 -10.49 -1.51 -5.38
CA ALA A 89 -10.65 -0.07 -5.53
C ALA A 89 -10.05 0.46 -6.85
N LEU A 90 -8.86 -0.02 -7.24
CA LEU A 90 -8.21 0.36 -8.50
C LEU A 90 -8.95 -0.15 -9.73
N VAL A 91 -9.40 -1.40 -9.69
CA VAL A 91 -9.99 -2.07 -10.86
C VAL A 91 -11.48 -1.72 -10.99
N GLY A 92 -12.13 -1.38 -9.87
CA GLY A 92 -13.56 -1.07 -9.80
C GLY A 92 -14.40 -2.19 -10.41
N ASP A 93 -15.49 -1.83 -11.10
CA ASP A 93 -16.39 -2.80 -11.74
C ASP A 93 -15.78 -3.53 -12.96
N LYS A 94 -14.56 -3.20 -13.38
CA LYS A 94 -13.96 -3.68 -14.65
C LYS A 94 -13.12 -4.95 -14.51
N TRP A 95 -13.20 -5.62 -13.37
CA TRP A 95 -12.27 -6.69 -12.97
C TRP A 95 -12.47 -8.03 -13.66
N TRP A 96 -13.62 -8.25 -14.29
CA TRP A 96 -13.90 -9.45 -15.05
C TRP A 96 -14.04 -9.14 -16.54
N PHE A 97 -13.16 -9.74 -17.34
CA PHE A 97 -13.37 -9.82 -18.78
C PHE A 97 -14.31 -10.98 -19.08
N ASP A 98 -15.38 -10.73 -19.85
CA ASP A 98 -16.20 -11.82 -20.37
C ASP A 98 -15.34 -12.71 -21.28
N ARG A 99 -14.99 -13.89 -20.75
CA ARG A 99 -14.12 -14.86 -21.40
C ARG A 99 -14.68 -15.32 -22.75
N ASP A 100 -16.00 -15.37 -22.89
CA ASP A 100 -16.63 -15.82 -24.13
C ASP A 100 -16.63 -14.70 -25.19
N VAL A 101 -16.73 -13.44 -24.77
CA VAL A 101 -16.47 -12.27 -25.62
C VAL A 101 -15.00 -12.21 -26.06
N LEU A 102 -14.05 -12.53 -25.18
CA LEU A 102 -12.63 -12.60 -25.56
C LEU A 102 -12.35 -13.75 -26.53
N ARG A 103 -12.95 -14.92 -26.29
CA ARG A 103 -12.77 -16.11 -27.14
C ARG A 103 -13.31 -15.91 -28.55
N SER A 104 -14.41 -15.17 -28.71
CA SER A 104 -14.97 -14.85 -30.03
C SER A 104 -14.17 -13.80 -30.83
N ARG A 105 -13.22 -13.11 -30.19
CA ARG A 105 -12.35 -12.10 -30.83
C ARG A 105 -10.97 -12.64 -31.19
N LEU A 106 -10.63 -13.85 -30.74
CA LEU A 106 -9.37 -14.49 -31.12
C LEU A 106 -9.51 -15.03 -32.55
N PRO A 107 -8.52 -14.78 -33.43
CA PRO A 107 -8.46 -15.45 -34.73
C PRO A 107 -8.23 -16.96 -34.53
N ASP A 108 -8.70 -17.77 -35.48
CA ASP A 108 -8.46 -19.21 -35.53
C ASP A 108 -6.97 -19.57 -35.57
#